data_AF-A0A4V2B080-F1
#
_entry.id   AF-A0A4V2B080-F1
#
_cell.length_a   1.000
_cell.length_b   1.000
_cell.length_c   1.000
_cell.angle_alpha   90.00
_cell.angle_beta   90.00
_cell.angle_gamma   90.00
#
_symmetry.space_group_name_H-M   'P 1'
#
loop_
_entity.id
_entity.type
_entity.pdbx_description
1 polymer ?
#
loop_
_entity_poly.entity_id
_entity_poly.type
_entity_poly.pdbx_seq_one_letter_code
_entity_poly.pdbx_strand_id
1 'polypeptide(L)'
;VILPKAKNPDDGEKEIVVVEDGPSADRLIDWDPKHPITQAFQKDLGHPEIQRLIIGAKARTEGEPGRIGRWLDLFVNRVRPSAPMMTEILKKRGLPAEMIFITMIESSYFKTDGFPISTSQIKGRTRAEGARGPWQFMPATAKSRGMKIADSKTGQCDERDNLETSTNAAADYFKDLFAKFPIDPKLAIMAYNAGQGSVVKALKCQEHTNPKDCVGKPVTAAEYLQNLRSLQGNIDFWDLLDLNIVNKESREYVIKFVAAQYLGREPARNGFAYDGKTYPVAPVVCPRK
;
A
#
# COMPACT_ATOMS: atom_id res chain seq x y z
N VAL A 1 -21.07 36.94 -16.73
CA VAL A 1 -22.34 36.36 -16.25
C VAL A 1 -21.99 35.06 -15.54
N ILE A 2 -21.96 35.10 -14.21
CA ILE A 2 -21.60 33.98 -13.35
C ILE A 2 -22.92 33.26 -13.03
N LEU A 3 -23.07 32.00 -13.43
CA LEU A 3 -24.22 31.18 -13.03
C LEU A 3 -23.98 30.65 -11.61
N PRO A 4 -24.96 30.70 -10.70
CA PRO A 4 -24.81 30.14 -9.37
C PRO A 4 -24.84 28.62 -9.41
N LYS A 5 -23.94 27.97 -8.67
CA LYS A 5 -24.02 26.53 -8.38
C LYS A 5 -25.29 26.27 -7.55
N ALA A 6 -26.12 25.35 -8.03
CA ALA A 6 -27.27 24.85 -7.29
C ALA A 6 -26.82 24.20 -5.97
N LYS A 7 -27.40 24.62 -4.86
CA LYS A 7 -27.34 23.91 -3.58
C LYS A 7 -28.28 22.71 -3.66
N ASN A 8 -27.76 21.52 -3.41
CA ASN A 8 -28.60 20.34 -3.17
C ASN A 8 -28.94 20.31 -1.67
N PRO A 9 -30.22 20.28 -1.27
CA PRO A 9 -30.62 20.25 0.12
C PRO A 9 -30.92 18.79 0.52
N ASP A 10 -29.90 17.98 0.82
CA ASP A 10 -30.08 16.74 1.62
C ASP A 10 -28.77 16.05 2.05
N ASP A 11 -27.65 16.76 2.07
CA ASP A 11 -26.37 16.19 2.48
C ASP A 11 -26.25 16.35 4.01
N GLY A 12 -26.98 15.53 4.75
CA GLY A 12 -26.76 15.38 6.19
C GLY A 12 -25.30 14.99 6.43
N GLU A 13 -24.50 15.93 6.96
CA GLU A 13 -23.14 15.68 7.41
C GLU A 13 -23.17 14.54 8.43
N LYS A 14 -22.81 13.33 8.00
CA LYS A 14 -22.50 12.24 8.93
C LYS A 14 -21.14 12.57 9.52
N GLU A 15 -21.19 13.17 10.70
CA GLU A 15 -20.07 13.45 11.58
C GLU A 15 -19.19 12.19 11.71
N ILE A 16 -17.97 12.27 11.19
CA ILE A 16 -16.97 11.22 11.38
C ILE A 16 -16.50 11.35 12.82
N VAL A 17 -17.10 10.56 13.72
CA VAL A 17 -16.71 10.52 15.12
C VAL A 17 -15.31 9.93 15.23
N VAL A 18 -14.33 10.78 15.55
CA VAL A 18 -12.98 10.36 15.96
C VAL A 18 -13.05 10.01 17.44
N VAL A 19 -13.15 8.72 17.77
CA VAL A 19 -13.16 8.23 19.16
C VAL A 19 -11.73 7.85 19.57
N GLU A 20 -11.30 8.28 20.76
CA GLU A 20 -9.98 7.96 21.30
C GLU A 20 -9.77 6.45 21.58
N ASP A 21 -8.53 6.00 21.39
CA ASP A 21 -8.14 4.60 21.26
C ASP A 21 -7.42 4.03 22.52
N GLY A 22 -8.08 3.15 23.26
CA GLY A 22 -7.42 2.14 24.12
C GLY A 22 -7.21 0.82 23.36
N PRO A 23 -6.30 -0.09 23.77
CA PRO A 23 -6.09 -1.37 23.07
C PRO A 23 -7.35 -2.25 23.21
N SER A 24 -8.11 -2.40 22.13
CA SER A 24 -9.24 -3.33 22.06
C SER A 24 -8.75 -4.70 21.58
N ALA A 25 -9.28 -5.78 22.16
CA ALA A 25 -9.11 -7.16 21.71
C ALA A 25 -9.54 -7.39 20.25
N ASP A 26 -10.23 -6.41 19.65
CA ASP A 26 -10.76 -6.46 18.29
C ASP A 26 -9.83 -5.83 17.24
N ARG A 27 -8.69 -5.25 17.63
CA ARG A 27 -7.73 -4.66 16.68
C ARG A 27 -6.83 -5.74 16.08
N LEU A 28 -6.59 -5.65 14.77
CA LEU A 28 -5.56 -6.46 14.11
C LEU A 28 -4.15 -5.95 14.40
N ILE A 29 -4.01 -4.62 14.47
CA ILE A 29 -2.74 -3.93 14.70
C ILE A 29 -2.92 -2.83 15.74
N ASP A 30 -1.87 -2.61 16.50
CA ASP A 30 -1.73 -1.42 17.33
C ASP A 30 -1.19 -0.28 16.46
N TRP A 31 -2.07 0.67 16.12
CA TRP A 31 -1.81 1.79 15.21
C TRP A 31 -1.87 3.13 15.98
N ASP A 32 -1.15 4.14 15.49
CA ASP A 32 -1.06 5.45 16.14
C ASP A 32 -1.87 6.50 15.35
N PRO A 33 -3.04 6.96 15.84
CA PRO A 33 -3.83 8.00 15.18
C PRO A 33 -3.13 9.36 15.11
N LYS A 34 -2.08 9.58 15.92
CA LYS A 34 -1.31 10.83 15.92
C LYS A 34 -0.10 10.77 14.98
N HIS A 35 0.20 9.61 14.41
CA HIS A 35 1.31 9.47 13.46
C HIS A 35 1.04 10.34 12.22
N PRO A 36 1.98 11.21 11.77
CA PRO A 36 1.74 12.15 10.67
C PRO A 36 1.30 11.47 9.36
N ILE A 37 1.94 10.34 9.01
CA ILE A 37 1.57 9.53 7.84
C ILE A 37 0.14 8.97 7.98
N THR A 38 -0.24 8.48 9.15
CA THR A 38 -1.61 7.99 9.41
C THR A 38 -2.64 9.10 9.25
N GLN A 39 -2.38 10.28 9.82
CA GLN A 39 -3.26 11.43 9.68
C GLN A 39 -3.43 11.88 8.23
N ALA A 40 -2.37 11.82 7.43
CA ALA A 40 -2.44 12.15 6.01
C ALA A 40 -3.45 11.27 5.27
N PHE A 41 -3.47 9.96 5.52
CA PHE A 41 -4.43 9.05 4.91
C PHE A 41 -5.85 9.16 5.50
N GLN A 42 -5.97 9.48 6.80
CA GLN A 42 -7.28 9.65 7.44
C GLN A 42 -8.08 10.80 6.82
N LYS A 43 -7.41 11.90 6.45
CA LYS A 43 -8.05 13.05 5.78
C LYS A 43 -8.75 12.66 4.48
N ASP A 44 -8.24 11.63 3.81
CA ASP A 44 -8.76 11.17 2.52
C ASP A 44 -9.93 10.20 2.64
N LEU A 45 -10.29 9.75 3.85
CA LEU A 45 -11.33 8.73 4.04
C LEU A 45 -12.67 9.16 3.45
N GLY A 46 -13.01 10.45 3.47
CA GLY A 46 -14.25 10.97 2.88
C GLY A 46 -14.28 10.94 1.35
N HIS A 47 -13.16 10.67 0.67
CA HIS A 47 -13.10 10.74 -0.79
C HIS A 47 -14.06 9.72 -1.46
N PRO A 48 -14.85 10.10 -2.48
CA PRO A 48 -15.88 9.22 -3.05
C PRO A 48 -15.36 7.87 -3.57
N GLU A 49 -14.17 7.85 -4.18
CA GLU A 49 -13.57 6.59 -4.65
C GLU A 49 -13.15 5.66 -3.50
N ILE A 50 -12.69 6.22 -2.38
CA ILE A 50 -12.34 5.46 -1.18
C ILE A 50 -13.62 4.92 -0.51
N GLN A 51 -14.63 5.78 -0.35
CA GLN A 51 -15.93 5.40 0.20
C GLN A 51 -16.59 4.29 -0.63
N ARG A 52 -16.51 4.35 -1.95
CA ARG A 52 -17.02 3.28 -2.83
C ARG A 52 -16.38 1.93 -2.53
N LEU A 53 -15.05 1.88 -2.33
CA LEU A 53 -14.36 0.64 -1.96
C LEU A 53 -14.74 0.16 -0.56
N ILE A 54 -14.83 1.08 0.41
CA ILE A 54 -15.25 0.77 1.79
C ILE A 54 -16.65 0.15 1.79
N ILE A 55 -17.62 0.80 1.15
CA ILE A 55 -19.00 0.31 1.04
C ILE A 55 -19.02 -1.05 0.34
N GLY A 56 -18.32 -1.19 -0.79
CA GLY A 56 -18.24 -2.45 -1.53
C GLY A 56 -17.60 -3.60 -0.76
N ALA A 57 -16.58 -3.32 0.07
CA ALA A 57 -15.94 -4.31 0.92
C ALA A 57 -16.85 -4.78 2.07
N LYS A 58 -17.66 -3.85 2.62
CA LYS A 58 -18.62 -4.11 3.71
C LYS A 58 -19.94 -4.72 3.21
N ALA A 59 -20.26 -4.57 1.93
CA ALA A 59 -21.48 -5.12 1.34
C ALA A 59 -21.56 -6.65 1.55
N ARG A 60 -22.79 -7.10 1.83
CA ARG A 60 -23.15 -8.50 2.02
C ARG A 60 -24.36 -8.82 1.14
N THR A 61 -24.39 -10.02 0.56
CA THR A 61 -25.54 -10.56 -0.17
C THR A 61 -25.89 -11.88 0.46
N GLU A 62 -27.12 -12.01 0.97
CA GLU A 62 -27.55 -13.19 1.73
C GLU A 62 -26.62 -13.52 2.92
N GLY A 63 -26.09 -12.48 3.57
CA GLY A 63 -25.13 -12.60 4.68
C GLY A 63 -23.67 -12.79 4.25
N GLU A 64 -23.42 -13.11 2.98
CA GLU A 64 -22.07 -13.42 2.48
C GLU A 64 -21.31 -12.17 1.99
N PRO A 65 -20.03 -11.98 2.37
CA PRO A 65 -19.18 -10.93 1.83
C PRO A 65 -18.97 -11.08 0.33
N GLY A 66 -18.96 -9.94 -0.38
CA GLY A 66 -18.49 -9.87 -1.76
C GLY A 66 -16.99 -10.21 -1.89
N ARG A 67 -16.47 -10.23 -3.12
CA ARG A 67 -15.07 -10.63 -3.40
C ARG A 67 -14.05 -9.86 -2.55
N ILE A 68 -14.19 -8.54 -2.45
CA ILE A 68 -13.26 -7.69 -1.69
C ILE A 68 -13.36 -7.99 -0.18
N GLY A 69 -14.58 -8.14 0.34
CA GLY A 69 -14.81 -8.50 1.74
C GLY A 69 -14.15 -9.83 2.10
N ARG A 70 -14.35 -10.87 1.27
CA ARG A 70 -13.69 -12.18 1.45
C ARG A 70 -12.17 -12.09 1.45
N TRP A 71 -11.61 -11.22 0.62
CA TRP A 71 -10.15 -11.03 0.57
C TRP A 71 -9.63 -10.39 1.84
N LEU A 72 -10.35 -9.40 2.38
CA LEU A 72 -10.01 -8.79 3.65
C LEU A 72 -10.14 -9.80 4.79
N ASP A 73 -11.24 -10.58 4.85
CA ASP A 73 -11.44 -11.63 5.87
C ASP A 73 -10.28 -12.63 5.90
N LEU A 74 -9.87 -13.14 4.74
CA LEU A 74 -8.73 -14.03 4.63
C LEU A 74 -7.44 -13.37 5.12
N PHE A 75 -7.18 -12.13 4.67
CA PHE A 75 -5.99 -11.39 5.04
C PHE A 75 -5.91 -11.17 6.56
N VAL A 76 -6.95 -10.60 7.18
CA VAL A 76 -6.93 -10.25 8.60
C VAL A 76 -6.77 -11.49 9.48
N ASN A 77 -7.39 -12.61 9.12
CA ASN A 77 -7.26 -13.87 9.85
C ASN A 77 -5.86 -14.49 9.71
N ARG A 78 -5.28 -14.47 8.51
CA ARG A 78 -4.01 -15.15 8.19
C ARG A 78 -2.78 -14.31 8.52
N VAL A 79 -2.85 -12.98 8.47
CA VAL A 79 -1.73 -12.11 8.83
C VAL A 79 -1.56 -11.99 10.33
N ARG A 80 -2.65 -12.12 11.10
CA ARG A 80 -2.71 -11.89 12.56
C ARG A 80 -1.55 -12.54 13.34
N PRO A 81 -1.17 -13.83 13.12
CA PRO A 81 -0.05 -14.43 13.85
C PRO A 81 1.30 -13.76 13.58
N SER A 82 1.47 -13.15 12.40
CA SER A 82 2.73 -12.51 11.98
C SER A 82 2.72 -10.99 12.11
N ALA A 83 1.54 -10.38 12.28
CA ALA A 83 1.36 -8.94 12.37
C ALA A 83 2.18 -8.27 13.49
N PRO A 84 2.32 -8.84 14.71
CA PRO A 84 3.17 -8.26 15.74
C PRO A 84 4.63 -8.08 15.29
N MET A 85 5.22 -9.11 14.67
CA MET A 85 6.58 -9.03 14.13
C MET A 85 6.69 -7.98 13.02
N MET A 86 5.74 -7.97 12.08
CA MET A 86 5.78 -7.03 10.95
C MET A 86 5.64 -5.58 11.42
N THR A 87 4.69 -5.31 12.32
CA THR A 87 4.41 -3.96 12.82
C THR A 87 5.51 -3.43 13.73
N GLU A 88 6.14 -4.30 14.52
CA GLU A 88 7.31 -3.93 15.32
C GLU A 88 8.50 -3.47 14.44
N ILE A 89 8.75 -4.16 13.32
CA ILE A 89 9.79 -3.77 12.35
C ILE A 89 9.50 -2.38 11.75
N LEU A 90 8.23 -2.09 11.44
CA LEU A 90 7.79 -0.81 10.91
C LEU A 90 7.93 0.31 11.96
N LYS A 91 7.43 0.08 13.18
CA LYS A 91 7.50 1.05 14.29
C LYS A 91 8.95 1.42 14.62
N LYS A 92 9.87 0.45 14.65
CA LYS A 92 11.31 0.69 14.84
C LYS A 92 11.94 1.63 13.81
N ARG A 93 11.31 1.81 12.65
CA ARG A 93 11.74 2.73 11.59
C ARG A 93 10.93 4.02 11.53
N GLY A 94 10.07 4.25 12.52
CA GLY A 94 9.20 5.43 12.58
C GLY A 94 8.10 5.40 11.51
N LEU A 95 7.63 4.19 11.17
CA LEU A 95 6.54 3.99 10.19
C LEU A 95 5.27 3.53 10.90
N PRO A 96 4.09 3.89 10.36
CA PRO A 96 2.83 3.43 10.91
C PRO A 96 2.63 1.93 10.64
N ALA A 97 2.00 1.24 11.59
CA ALA A 97 1.74 -0.19 11.54
C ALA A 97 0.85 -0.58 10.34
N GLU A 98 0.05 0.36 9.86
CA GLU A 98 -0.85 0.26 8.71
C GLU A 98 -0.11 -0.11 7.41
N MET A 99 1.20 0.09 7.31
CA MET A 99 1.96 -0.29 6.11
C MET A 99 1.88 -1.79 5.80
N ILE A 100 1.55 -2.66 6.78
CA ILE A 100 1.37 -4.10 6.49
C ILE A 100 0.28 -4.38 5.46
N PHE A 101 -0.72 -3.49 5.29
CA PHE A 101 -1.81 -3.68 4.33
C PHE A 101 -1.36 -3.61 2.87
N ILE A 102 -0.16 -3.10 2.60
CA ILE A 102 0.46 -3.21 1.27
C ILE A 102 0.61 -4.69 0.88
N THR A 103 0.92 -5.58 1.81
CA THR A 103 1.04 -7.02 1.52
C THR A 103 -0.28 -7.66 1.06
N MET A 104 -1.42 -7.10 1.47
CA MET A 104 -2.76 -7.53 1.02
C MET A 104 -3.01 -7.17 -0.45
N ILE A 105 -2.52 -5.99 -0.85
CA ILE A 105 -2.69 -5.42 -2.19
C ILE A 105 -1.74 -6.09 -3.16
N GLU A 106 -0.48 -6.23 -2.75
CA GLU A 106 0.60 -6.78 -3.56
C GLU A 106 0.44 -8.28 -3.81
N SER A 107 0.13 -9.04 -2.78
CA SER A 107 0.27 -10.50 -2.85
C SER A 107 -0.98 -11.25 -2.47
N SER A 108 -1.07 -12.50 -2.93
CA SER A 108 -1.97 -13.51 -2.39
C SER A 108 -1.41 -14.26 -1.20
N TYR A 109 -0.26 -13.83 -0.65
CA TYR A 109 0.49 -14.54 0.38
C TYR A 109 -0.40 -14.94 1.56
N PHE A 110 -1.17 -14.00 2.10
CA PHE A 110 -2.12 -14.24 3.19
C PHE A 110 -3.55 -14.57 2.70
N LYS A 111 -3.75 -14.96 1.44
CA LYS A 111 -5.09 -15.25 0.85
C LYS A 111 -5.26 -16.69 0.39
N THR A 112 -4.18 -17.46 0.36
CA THR A 112 -4.12 -18.80 -0.24
C THR A 112 -3.41 -19.74 0.74
N ASP A 113 -3.80 -21.01 0.77
CA ASP A 113 -3.15 -22.01 1.64
C ASP A 113 -1.73 -22.32 1.12
N GLY A 114 -0.81 -22.66 2.03
CA GLY A 114 0.55 -23.09 1.68
C GLY A 114 1.57 -21.96 1.46
N PHE A 115 1.86 -21.16 2.50
CA PHE A 115 2.98 -20.21 2.47
C PHE A 115 4.29 -20.89 2.04
N PRO A 116 5.16 -20.25 1.22
CA PRO A 116 4.97 -18.99 0.48
C PRO A 116 4.28 -19.19 -0.89
N ILE A 117 3.37 -18.27 -1.25
CA ILE A 117 2.79 -18.24 -2.61
C ILE A 117 3.67 -17.42 -3.53
N SER A 118 4.40 -18.12 -4.40
CA SER A 118 5.17 -17.53 -5.49
C SER A 118 4.24 -17.22 -6.68
N THR A 119 3.89 -15.96 -6.90
CA THR A 119 3.30 -15.55 -8.19
C THR A 119 4.04 -14.36 -8.76
N SER A 120 5.03 -14.61 -9.63
CA SER A 120 5.28 -13.67 -10.72
C SER A 120 4.01 -13.64 -11.56
N GLN A 121 3.24 -12.56 -11.49
CA GLN A 121 2.00 -12.40 -12.28
C GLN A 121 2.27 -11.89 -13.71
N ILE A 122 3.54 -11.61 -14.04
CA ILE A 122 3.94 -11.12 -15.36
C ILE A 122 4.14 -12.32 -16.29
N LYS A 123 3.22 -12.51 -17.24
CA LYS A 123 3.35 -13.51 -18.31
C LYS A 123 4.71 -13.36 -19.02
N GLY A 124 5.44 -14.47 -19.15
CA GLY A 124 6.72 -14.52 -19.86
C GLY A 124 7.97 -14.18 -19.03
N ARG A 125 7.84 -13.87 -17.73
CA ARG A 125 8.99 -13.75 -16.82
C ARG A 125 9.10 -14.95 -15.88
N THR A 126 10.31 -15.46 -15.70
CA THR A 126 10.61 -16.48 -14.70
C THR A 126 10.35 -15.95 -13.28
N ARG A 127 10.22 -16.85 -12.30
CA ARG A 127 10.08 -16.48 -10.87
C ARG A 127 11.22 -15.58 -10.36
N ALA A 128 12.39 -15.62 -11.01
CA ALA A 128 13.54 -14.80 -10.66
C ALA A 128 13.47 -13.37 -11.23
N GLU A 129 12.68 -13.13 -12.28
CA GLU A 129 12.65 -11.85 -13.02
C GLU A 129 11.46 -10.96 -12.64
N GLY A 130 10.41 -11.56 -12.06
CA GLY A 130 9.22 -10.86 -11.60
C GLY A 130 9.28 -10.42 -10.13
N ALA A 131 8.24 -9.69 -9.74
CA ALA A 131 7.92 -9.42 -8.34
C ALA A 131 7.71 -10.75 -7.56
N ARG A 132 8.12 -10.78 -6.29
CA ARG A 132 8.08 -11.99 -5.47
C ARG A 132 7.91 -11.70 -3.98
N GLY A 133 7.29 -12.64 -3.26
CA GLY A 133 7.11 -12.59 -1.82
C GLY A 133 5.90 -11.77 -1.36
N PRO A 134 5.69 -11.64 -0.02
CA PRO A 134 4.56 -10.92 0.54
C PRO A 134 4.54 -9.43 0.16
N TRP A 135 5.71 -8.83 0.00
CA TRP A 135 5.89 -7.42 -0.38
C TRP A 135 6.11 -7.22 -1.89
N GLN A 136 6.09 -8.30 -2.69
CA GLN A 136 6.24 -8.28 -4.16
C GLN A 136 7.46 -7.51 -4.67
N PHE A 137 8.62 -7.68 -4.03
CA PHE A 137 9.82 -6.97 -4.47
C PHE A 137 10.30 -7.42 -5.86
N MET A 138 10.60 -6.43 -6.70
CA MET A 138 11.37 -6.64 -7.92
C MET A 138 12.82 -7.02 -7.59
N PRO A 139 13.51 -7.84 -8.41
CA PRO A 139 14.85 -8.35 -8.10
C PRO A 139 15.88 -7.24 -7.87
N ALA A 140 15.86 -6.18 -8.69
CA ALA A 140 16.77 -5.06 -8.57
C ALA A 140 16.56 -4.30 -7.25
N THR A 141 15.30 -4.00 -6.90
CA THR A 141 14.95 -3.37 -5.63
C THR A 141 15.38 -4.25 -4.45
N ALA A 142 15.08 -5.55 -4.51
CA ALA A 142 15.46 -6.48 -3.45
C ALA A 142 16.97 -6.54 -3.21
N LYS A 143 17.77 -6.62 -4.28
CA LYS A 143 19.24 -6.57 -4.20
C LYS A 143 19.73 -5.25 -3.61
N SER A 144 19.13 -4.11 -3.99
CA SER A 144 19.46 -2.80 -3.42
C SER A 144 19.17 -2.71 -1.91
N ARG A 145 18.28 -3.57 -1.41
CA ARG A 145 17.93 -3.70 0.02
C ARG A 145 18.72 -4.82 0.72
N GLY A 146 19.76 -5.34 0.08
CA GLY A 146 20.63 -6.38 0.65
C GLY A 146 20.03 -7.79 0.67
N MET A 147 18.88 -8.02 0.04
CA MET A 147 18.29 -9.36 -0.03
C MET A 147 19.03 -10.26 -1.02
N LYS A 148 19.25 -11.50 -0.60
CA LYS A 148 19.72 -12.60 -1.44
C LYS A 148 18.60 -13.08 -2.34
N ILE A 149 18.83 -13.08 -3.64
CA ILE A 149 17.89 -13.60 -4.64
C ILE A 149 18.31 -15.03 -4.98
N ALA A 150 17.33 -15.87 -5.33
CA ALA A 150 17.62 -17.25 -5.72
C ALA A 150 18.61 -17.31 -6.89
N ASP A 151 19.57 -18.21 -6.77
CA ASP A 151 20.55 -18.54 -7.79
C ASP A 151 20.62 -20.06 -7.93
N SER A 152 20.27 -20.54 -9.12
CA SER A 152 20.19 -21.98 -9.42
C SER A 152 21.54 -22.68 -9.38
N LYS A 153 22.65 -21.95 -9.53
CA LYS A 153 24.01 -22.52 -9.47
C LYS A 153 24.48 -22.77 -8.05
N THR A 154 24.04 -21.95 -7.11
CA THR A 154 24.48 -22.00 -5.70
C THR A 154 23.48 -22.71 -4.80
N GLY A 155 22.25 -22.93 -5.27
CA GLY A 155 21.15 -23.42 -4.44
C GLY A 155 20.67 -22.40 -3.41
N GLN A 156 21.04 -21.12 -3.57
CA GLN A 156 20.63 -20.04 -2.68
C GLN A 156 19.11 -19.84 -2.77
N CYS A 157 18.45 -19.73 -1.60
CA CYS A 157 17.03 -19.43 -1.52
C CYS A 157 16.75 -17.94 -1.81
N ASP A 158 15.49 -17.60 -2.10
CA ASP A 158 15.08 -16.23 -2.39
C ASP A 158 14.55 -15.55 -1.11
N GLU A 159 15.31 -14.62 -0.54
CA GLU A 159 14.94 -13.94 0.71
C GLU A 159 13.70 -13.05 0.56
N ARG A 160 13.26 -12.78 -0.68
CA ARG A 160 11.96 -12.12 -0.92
C ARG A 160 10.80 -12.93 -0.37
N ASP A 161 10.90 -14.26 -0.30
CA ASP A 161 9.85 -15.14 0.24
C ASP A 161 9.82 -15.16 1.78
N ASN A 162 10.91 -14.74 2.43
CA ASN A 162 11.01 -14.68 3.89
C ASN A 162 10.29 -13.43 4.39
N LEU A 163 9.22 -13.61 5.18
CA LEU A 163 8.39 -12.51 5.65
C LEU A 163 9.17 -11.50 6.50
N GLU A 164 10.01 -11.94 7.43
CA GLU A 164 10.77 -11.04 8.30
C GLU A 164 11.83 -10.25 7.50
N THR A 165 12.61 -10.93 6.66
CA THR A 165 13.64 -10.29 5.85
C THR A 165 13.03 -9.29 4.86
N SER A 166 11.97 -9.68 4.16
CA SER A 166 11.27 -8.80 3.23
C SER A 166 10.54 -7.66 3.94
N THR A 167 10.05 -7.84 5.16
CA THR A 167 9.45 -6.74 5.96
C THR A 167 10.48 -5.73 6.41
N ASN A 168 11.69 -6.16 6.79
CA ASN A 168 12.80 -5.24 7.06
C ASN A 168 13.14 -4.42 5.81
N ALA A 169 13.28 -5.07 4.65
CA ALA A 169 13.55 -4.40 3.39
C ALA A 169 12.44 -3.43 2.98
N ALA A 170 11.16 -3.81 3.20
CA ALA A 170 10.00 -2.94 2.93
C ALA A 170 10.00 -1.72 3.82
N ALA A 171 10.26 -1.89 5.12
CA ALA A 171 10.32 -0.77 6.04
C ALA A 171 11.47 0.21 5.72
N ASP A 172 12.65 -0.30 5.34
CA ASP A 172 13.74 0.56 4.85
C ASP A 172 13.36 1.27 3.54
N TYR A 173 12.65 0.60 2.64
CA TYR A 173 12.22 1.21 1.39
C TYR A 173 11.13 2.27 1.61
N PHE A 174 10.14 2.04 2.47
CA PHE A 174 9.14 3.04 2.82
C PHE A 174 9.76 4.27 3.45
N LYS A 175 10.73 4.10 4.36
CA LYS A 175 11.46 5.22 4.94
C LYS A 175 12.10 6.11 3.88
N ASP A 176 12.76 5.51 2.88
CA ASP A 176 13.32 6.25 1.74
C ASP A 176 12.25 6.95 0.92
N LEU A 177 11.13 6.27 0.64
CA LEU A 177 10.04 6.82 -0.15
C LEU A 177 9.34 8.00 0.55
N PHE A 178 9.05 7.88 1.84
CA PHE A 178 8.45 8.98 2.62
C PHE A 178 9.41 10.17 2.77
N ALA A 179 10.72 9.91 2.93
CA ALA A 179 11.71 10.99 2.91
C ALA A 179 11.81 11.67 1.54
N LYS A 180 11.61 10.92 0.46
CA LYS A 180 11.68 11.42 -0.92
C LYS A 180 10.43 12.21 -1.34
N PHE A 181 9.26 11.85 -0.83
CA PHE A 181 7.99 12.51 -1.12
C PHE A 181 7.35 13.04 0.17
N PRO A 182 7.96 14.07 0.81
CA PRO A 182 7.53 14.54 2.12
C PRO A 182 6.21 15.34 2.09
N ILE A 183 5.83 15.85 0.91
CA ILE A 183 4.63 16.69 0.73
C ILE A 183 3.35 15.87 0.95
N ASP A 184 3.32 14.64 0.44
CA ASP A 184 2.15 13.78 0.51
C ASP A 184 2.56 12.30 0.59
N PRO A 185 2.31 11.62 1.72
CA PRO A 185 2.54 10.18 1.88
C PRO A 185 1.91 9.30 0.79
N LYS A 186 0.83 9.75 0.13
CA LYS A 186 0.23 9.01 -0.99
C LYS A 186 1.16 8.88 -2.19
N LEU A 187 2.02 9.87 -2.44
CA LEU A 187 3.02 9.81 -3.50
C LEU A 187 4.08 8.74 -3.22
N ALA A 188 4.43 8.52 -1.95
CA ALA A 188 5.30 7.42 -1.54
C ALA A 188 4.64 6.05 -1.77
N ILE A 189 3.35 5.90 -1.43
CA ILE A 189 2.59 4.67 -1.72
C ILE A 189 2.48 4.42 -3.22
N MET A 190 2.21 5.45 -4.02
CA MET A 190 2.22 5.37 -5.47
C MET A 190 3.59 4.98 -6.02
N ALA A 191 4.67 5.54 -5.47
CA ALA A 191 6.05 5.24 -5.88
C ALA A 191 6.49 3.81 -5.52
N TYR A 192 5.90 3.20 -4.50
CA TYR A 192 6.13 1.79 -4.18
C TYR A 192 5.67 0.90 -5.36
N ASN A 193 4.47 1.15 -5.89
CA ASN A 193 3.91 0.42 -7.04
C ASN A 193 4.54 0.83 -8.38
N ALA A 194 4.52 2.13 -8.70
CA ALA A 194 4.89 2.63 -10.03
C ALA A 194 6.40 2.86 -10.22
N GLY A 195 7.16 2.81 -9.13
CA GLY A 195 8.55 3.26 -9.06
C GLY A 195 8.68 4.77 -8.88
N GLN A 196 9.66 5.17 -8.07
CA GLN A 196 9.97 6.57 -7.74
C GLN A 196 10.17 7.47 -8.97
N GLY A 197 10.82 6.93 -10.01
CA GLY A 197 11.07 7.65 -11.27
C GLY A 197 9.78 8.07 -11.97
N SER A 198 8.76 7.21 -11.97
CA SER A 198 7.46 7.48 -12.58
C SER A 198 6.72 8.60 -11.86
N VAL A 199 6.79 8.62 -10.53
CA VAL A 199 6.16 9.67 -9.70
C VAL A 199 6.86 11.02 -9.90
N VAL A 200 8.19 11.05 -9.90
CA VAL A 200 8.97 12.27 -10.17
C VAL A 200 8.66 12.84 -11.56
N LYS A 201 8.51 11.98 -12.58
CA LYS A 201 8.08 12.41 -13.91
C LYS A 201 6.68 13.00 -13.90
N ALA A 202 5.73 12.36 -13.23
CA ALA A 202 4.36 12.87 -13.12
C ALA A 202 4.33 14.25 -12.44
N LEU A 203 5.08 14.43 -11.36
CA LEU A 203 5.18 15.70 -10.65
C LEU A 203 5.86 16.82 -11.46
N LYS A 204 6.77 16.50 -12.39
CA LYS A 204 7.28 17.50 -13.35
C LYS A 204 6.27 17.78 -14.46
N CYS A 205 5.58 16.73 -14.91
CA CYS A 205 4.69 16.78 -16.05
C CYS A 205 3.55 17.78 -15.92
N GLN A 206 3.05 17.97 -14.71
CA GLN A 206 2.04 18.98 -14.41
C GLN A 206 2.49 20.44 -14.70
N GLU A 207 3.80 20.73 -14.74
CA GLU A 207 4.32 22.05 -15.12
C GLU A 207 4.28 22.28 -16.64
N HIS A 208 3.96 21.24 -17.43
CA HIS A 208 3.93 21.30 -18.88
C HIS A 208 2.61 21.89 -19.40
N THR A 209 2.65 22.68 -20.48
CA THR A 209 1.46 23.32 -21.08
C THR A 209 0.34 22.33 -21.43
N ASN A 210 0.74 21.09 -21.76
CA ASN A 210 -0.15 19.93 -21.82
C ASN A 210 0.51 18.75 -21.07
N PRO A 211 0.08 18.45 -19.84
CA PRO A 211 0.68 17.40 -19.00
C PRO A 211 0.61 15.99 -19.60
N LYS A 212 -0.30 15.73 -20.54
CA LYS A 212 -0.37 14.42 -21.21
C LYS A 212 0.80 14.18 -22.18
N ASP A 213 1.42 15.24 -22.69
CA ASP A 213 2.47 15.13 -23.70
C ASP A 213 3.83 14.73 -23.12
N CYS A 214 3.97 14.72 -21.80
CA CYS A 214 5.22 14.38 -21.11
C CYS A 214 5.16 13.04 -20.35
N VAL A 215 3.96 12.49 -20.11
CA VAL A 215 3.80 11.21 -19.42
C VAL A 215 4.41 10.08 -20.25
N GLY A 216 5.19 9.21 -19.60
CA GLY A 216 5.82 8.05 -20.25
C GLY A 216 7.14 8.33 -20.98
N LYS A 217 7.55 9.60 -21.13
CA LYS A 217 8.84 9.93 -21.75
C LYS A 217 10.02 9.51 -20.85
N PRO A 218 11.17 9.07 -21.42
CA PRO A 218 12.38 8.84 -20.66
C PRO A 218 12.86 10.12 -19.96
N VAL A 219 13.46 10.00 -18.79
CA VAL A 219 14.24 11.08 -18.16
C VAL A 219 15.63 10.56 -17.89
N THR A 220 16.62 11.40 -18.16
CA THR A 220 18.02 11.14 -17.81
C THR A 220 18.21 11.20 -16.30
N ALA A 221 19.34 10.67 -15.81
CA ALA A 221 19.69 10.75 -14.40
C ALA A 221 19.88 12.21 -13.93
N ALA A 222 20.43 13.08 -14.78
CA ALA A 222 20.60 14.50 -14.48
C ALA A 222 19.25 15.21 -14.35
N GLU A 223 18.33 14.98 -15.29
CA GLU A 223 16.97 15.51 -15.21
C GLU A 223 16.23 14.98 -13.99
N TYR A 224 16.37 13.70 -13.65
CA TYR A 224 15.78 13.15 -12.44
C TYR A 224 16.26 13.86 -11.16
N LEU A 225 17.56 14.10 -11.03
CA LEU A 225 18.12 14.84 -9.89
C LEU A 225 17.65 16.30 -9.85
N GLN A 226 17.55 16.95 -11.00
CA GLN A 226 17.00 18.30 -11.10
C GLN A 226 15.52 18.32 -10.68
N ASN A 227 14.72 17.38 -11.17
CA ASN A 227 13.30 17.26 -10.83
C ASN A 227 13.10 17.04 -9.34
N LEU A 228 13.94 16.22 -8.69
CA LEU A 228 13.87 16.02 -7.24
C LEU A 228 14.09 17.30 -6.45
N ARG A 229 14.96 18.19 -6.91
CA ARG A 229 15.20 19.49 -6.26
C ARG A 229 14.02 20.44 -6.43
N SER A 230 13.26 20.31 -7.51
CA SER A 230 12.09 21.15 -7.79
C SER A 230 10.79 20.62 -7.16
N LEU A 231 10.79 19.48 -6.47
CA LEU A 231 9.64 18.94 -5.73
C LEU A 231 9.28 19.75 -4.47
N GLN A 232 9.32 21.08 -4.55
CA GLN A 232 8.95 22.00 -3.47
C GLN A 232 7.56 22.63 -3.67
N GLY A 233 6.80 22.18 -4.67
CA GLY A 233 5.43 22.65 -4.92
C GLY A 233 4.39 22.01 -4.00
N ASN A 234 3.19 22.58 -3.96
CA ASN A 234 2.05 22.10 -3.16
C ASN A 234 1.22 20.99 -3.85
N ILE A 235 1.79 20.27 -4.81
CA ILE A 235 1.04 19.29 -5.61
C ILE A 235 1.01 17.95 -4.91
N ASP A 236 -0.20 17.47 -4.67
CA ASP A 236 -0.48 16.22 -3.98
C ASP A 236 -0.91 15.11 -4.96
N PHE A 237 -1.19 13.91 -4.43
CA PHE A 237 -1.63 12.80 -5.25
C PHE A 237 -2.95 13.06 -6.00
N TRP A 238 -3.90 13.77 -5.39
CA TRP A 238 -5.22 14.03 -5.99
C TRP A 238 -5.10 14.99 -7.17
N ASP A 239 -4.24 16.00 -7.07
CA ASP A 239 -3.91 16.88 -8.20
C ASP A 239 -3.40 16.08 -9.42
N LEU A 240 -2.54 15.08 -9.19
CA LEU A 240 -2.04 14.22 -10.28
C LEU A 240 -3.14 13.33 -10.89
N LEU A 241 -4.17 12.98 -10.12
CA LEU A 241 -5.33 12.24 -10.64
C LEU A 241 -6.23 13.13 -11.49
N ASP A 242 -6.49 14.36 -11.06
CA ASP A 242 -7.33 15.33 -11.76
C ASP A 242 -6.71 15.72 -13.11
N LEU A 243 -5.38 15.79 -13.18
CA LEU A 243 -4.63 16.00 -14.42
C LEU A 243 -4.59 14.75 -15.32
N ASN A 244 -5.09 13.61 -14.84
CA ASN A 244 -5.13 12.32 -15.54
C ASN A 244 -3.75 11.87 -16.08
N ILE A 245 -2.70 12.13 -15.31
CA ILE A 245 -1.31 11.77 -15.64
C ILE A 245 -0.83 10.50 -14.91
N VAL A 246 -1.60 10.03 -13.92
CA VAL A 246 -1.38 8.76 -13.24
C VAL A 246 -2.22 7.67 -13.92
N ASN A 247 -1.58 6.55 -14.26
CA ASN A 247 -2.25 5.40 -14.83
C ASN A 247 -3.29 4.81 -13.84
N LYS A 248 -4.26 4.07 -14.37
CA LYS A 248 -5.35 3.49 -13.57
C LYS A 248 -4.86 2.55 -12.45
N GLU A 249 -3.85 1.73 -12.71
CA GLU A 249 -3.32 0.78 -11.73
C GLU A 249 -2.76 1.49 -10.49
N SER A 250 -1.89 2.47 -10.69
CA SER A 250 -1.25 3.23 -9.61
C SER A 250 -2.24 4.12 -8.85
N ARG A 251 -3.25 4.66 -9.54
CA ARG A 251 -4.39 5.34 -8.90
C ARG A 251 -5.13 4.41 -7.96
N GLU A 252 -5.59 3.27 -8.49
CA GLU A 252 -6.34 2.29 -7.71
C GLU A 252 -5.51 1.73 -6.55
N TYR A 253 -4.19 1.62 -6.70
CA TYR A 253 -3.29 1.12 -5.67
C TYR A 253 -3.35 1.96 -4.38
N VAL A 254 -3.22 3.28 -4.50
CA VAL A 254 -3.30 4.20 -3.35
C VAL A 254 -4.69 4.16 -2.71
N ILE A 255 -5.75 4.19 -3.52
CA ILE A 255 -7.14 4.17 -3.04
C ILE A 255 -7.45 2.85 -2.31
N LYS A 256 -7.00 1.71 -2.86
CA LYS A 256 -7.09 0.40 -2.20
C LYS A 256 -6.33 0.38 -0.88
N PHE A 257 -5.15 1.02 -0.82
CA PHE A 257 -4.37 1.11 0.41
C PHE A 257 -5.09 1.88 1.50
N VAL A 258 -5.61 3.07 1.21
CA VAL A 258 -6.35 3.87 2.19
C VAL A 258 -7.60 3.12 2.69
N ALA A 259 -8.36 2.49 1.80
CA ALA A 259 -9.52 1.69 2.20
C ALA A 259 -9.12 0.46 3.04
N ALA A 260 -8.07 -0.27 2.63
CA ALA A 260 -7.62 -1.48 3.31
C ALA A 260 -7.17 -1.21 4.75
N GLN A 261 -6.37 -0.16 4.98
CA GLN A 261 -5.91 0.15 6.33
C GLN A 261 -7.06 0.54 7.26
N TYR A 262 -8.06 1.27 6.75
CA TYR A 262 -9.22 1.68 7.53
C TYR A 262 -10.07 0.49 7.95
N LEU A 263 -10.38 -0.40 6.99
CA LEU A 263 -11.20 -1.58 7.24
C LEU A 263 -10.48 -2.61 8.11
N GLY A 264 -9.19 -2.83 7.84
CA GLY A 264 -8.44 -3.95 8.39
C GLY A 264 -7.77 -3.69 9.73
N ARG A 265 -7.50 -2.44 10.11
CA ARG A 265 -6.91 -2.14 11.44
C ARG A 265 -7.86 -2.51 12.58
N GLU A 266 -9.16 -2.34 12.33
CA GLU A 266 -10.26 -2.65 13.24
C GLU A 266 -11.34 -3.46 12.51
N PRO A 267 -11.07 -4.75 12.20
CA PRO A 267 -11.93 -5.57 11.37
C PRO A 267 -13.34 -5.71 11.96
N ALA A 268 -13.46 -5.97 13.27
CA ALA A 268 -14.76 -6.17 13.92
C ALA A 268 -15.68 -4.95 13.80
N ARG A 269 -15.13 -3.74 14.04
CA ARG A 269 -15.86 -2.47 13.88
C ARG A 269 -16.35 -2.25 12.45
N ASN A 270 -15.69 -2.86 11.48
CA ASN A 270 -16.04 -2.76 10.07
C ASN A 270 -16.89 -3.93 9.56
N GLY A 271 -17.35 -4.83 10.44
CA GLY A 271 -18.20 -5.98 10.07
C GLY A 271 -17.43 -7.17 9.51
N PHE A 272 -16.15 -7.30 9.88
CA PHE A 272 -15.29 -8.44 9.57
C PHE A 272 -14.93 -9.16 10.86
N ALA A 273 -15.10 -10.47 10.91
CA ALA A 273 -14.91 -11.26 12.12
C ALA A 273 -13.69 -12.18 12.01
N TYR A 274 -13.07 -12.46 13.16
CA TYR A 274 -12.12 -13.55 13.24
C TYR A 274 -12.87 -14.88 13.15
N ASP A 275 -12.39 -15.79 12.30
CA ASP A 275 -13.09 -17.04 12.02
C ASP A 275 -12.84 -18.14 13.08
N GLY A 276 -12.17 -17.78 14.17
CA GLY A 276 -11.80 -18.68 15.27
C GLY A 276 -10.70 -19.68 14.92
N LYS A 277 -10.23 -19.73 13.67
CA LYS A 277 -9.20 -20.69 13.26
C LYS A 277 -7.82 -20.23 13.69
N THR A 278 -6.97 -21.22 13.94
CA THR A 278 -5.54 -21.00 14.18
C THR A 278 -4.82 -21.05 12.84
N TYR A 279 -4.06 -19.99 12.54
CA TYR A 279 -3.21 -19.92 11.37
C TYR A 279 -1.75 -19.98 11.81
N PRO A 280 -0.88 -20.67 11.06
CA PRO A 280 0.55 -20.72 11.38
C PRO A 280 1.20 -19.35 11.13
N VAL A 281 2.27 -19.07 11.87
CA VAL A 281 3.20 -17.99 11.55
C VAL A 281 3.83 -18.29 10.18
N ALA A 282 4.02 -17.26 9.36
CA ALA A 282 4.66 -17.43 8.06
C ALA A 282 6.08 -18.02 8.21
N PRO A 283 6.45 -19.01 7.39
CA PRO A 283 7.71 -19.72 7.55
C PRO A 283 8.92 -18.84 7.22
N VAL A 284 10.03 -19.11 7.91
CA VAL A 284 11.34 -18.57 7.58
C VAL A 284 11.90 -19.38 6.41
N VAL A 285 11.70 -18.89 5.19
CA VAL A 285 12.09 -19.60 3.94
C VAL A 285 13.62 -19.55 3.70
N CYS A 286 14.33 -18.68 4.41
CA CYS A 286 15.77 -18.47 4.31
C CYS A 286 16.35 -18.19 5.71
N PRO A 287 16.75 -19.21 6.49
CA PRO A 287 17.41 -19.00 7.76
C PRO A 287 18.79 -18.36 7.54
N ARG A 288 19.13 -17.34 8.33
CA ARG A 288 20.50 -16.81 8.37
C ARG A 288 21.40 -17.90 8.98
N LYS A 289 22.50 -18.22 8.29
CA LYS A 289 23.56 -19.08 8.84
C LYS A 289 24.26 -18.38 9.99
#